data_AF-A0A956YC06-F1
#
_entry.id   AF-A0A956YC06-F1
#
_cell.length_a   1.000
_cell.length_b   1.000
_cell.length_c   1.000
_cell.angle_alpha   90.00
_cell.angle_beta   90.00
_cell.angle_gamma   90.00
#
_symmetry.space_group_name_H-M   'P 1'
#
loop_
_entity.id
_entity.type
_entity.pdbx_description
1 polymer ?
#
loop_
_entity_poly.entity_id
_entity_poly.type
_entity_poly.pdbx_seq_one_letter_code
_entity_poly.pdbx_strand_id
1 'polypeptide(L)'
;HVRDVDKAYLGSLGGSVKIDKAAEPIATLPAIRQAILDAIAGRLSGDIPAEGARGGHRWAPRYFVRRLAWHELDHAWEIEDKAE
;
A
#
# COMPACT_ATOMS: atom_id res chain seq x y z
N HIS A 1 -1.07 1.15 12.47
CA HIS A 1 -1.58 -0.03 11.74
C HIS A 1 -1.78 0.28 10.25
N VAL A 2 -2.78 1.08 9.85
CA VAL A 2 -3.04 1.43 8.43
C VAL A 2 -1.77 1.91 7.67
N ARG A 3 -1.11 2.97 8.14
CA ARG A 3 0.16 3.48 7.56
C ARG A 3 1.20 2.38 7.29
N ASP A 4 1.37 1.48 8.26
CA ASP A 4 2.44 0.48 8.19
C ASP A 4 2.08 -0.62 7.18
N VAL A 5 0.80 -0.96 7.04
CA VAL A 5 0.29 -1.92 6.05
C VAL A 5 0.34 -1.35 4.64
N ASP A 6 -0.11 -0.10 4.43
CA ASP A 6 -0.01 0.58 3.13
C ASP A 6 1.43 0.55 2.60
N LYS A 7 2.38 0.91 3.47
CA LYS A 7 3.81 0.89 3.14
C LYS A 7 4.32 -0.53 2.90
N ALA A 8 3.87 -1.52 3.66
CA ALA A 8 4.29 -2.91 3.46
C ALA A 8 3.78 -3.46 2.12
N TYR A 9 2.49 -3.25 1.82
CA TYR A 9 1.88 -3.73 0.58
C TYR A 9 2.43 -3.00 -0.65
N LEU A 10 2.83 -1.73 -0.55
CA LEU A 10 3.54 -1.02 -1.62
C LEU A 10 4.75 -1.82 -2.13
N GLY A 11 5.50 -2.47 -1.24
CA GLY A 11 6.61 -3.34 -1.60
C GLY A 11 6.19 -4.55 -2.45
N SER A 12 4.98 -5.08 -2.23
CA SER A 12 4.42 -6.17 -3.04
C SER A 12 4.05 -5.75 -4.46
N LEU A 13 3.87 -4.45 -4.73
CA LEU A 13 3.76 -3.90 -6.09
C LEU A 13 5.12 -3.64 -6.74
N GLY A 14 6.20 -3.63 -5.96
CA GLY A 14 7.54 -3.22 -6.39
C GLY A 14 7.85 -1.74 -6.15
N GLY A 15 6.94 -1.00 -5.52
CA GLY A 15 7.17 0.39 -5.14
C GLY A 15 7.90 0.52 -3.82
N SER A 16 8.37 1.74 -3.51
CA SER A 16 8.96 2.06 -2.21
C SER A 16 8.77 3.54 -1.91
N VAL A 17 8.70 3.87 -0.63
CA VAL A 17 8.63 5.25 -0.16
C VAL A 17 9.42 5.40 1.14
N LYS A 18 10.21 6.46 1.23
CA LYS A 18 10.87 6.86 2.48
C LYS A 18 9.91 7.76 3.25
N ILE A 19 9.64 7.38 4.49
CA ILE A 19 8.86 8.19 5.42
C ILE A 19 9.66 8.34 6.70
N ASP A 20 9.50 9.47 7.37
CA ASP A 20 9.93 9.59 8.75
C ASP A 20 9.01 8.73 9.63
N LYS A 21 9.59 7.81 10.40
CA LYS A 21 8.85 6.93 11.30
C LYS A 21 8.38 7.66 12.56
N ALA A 22 9.08 8.73 12.94
CA ALA A 22 8.75 9.55 14.10
C ALA A 22 7.62 10.56 13.82
N ALA A 23 7.35 10.83 12.54
CA ALA A 23 6.25 11.70 12.15
C ALA A 23 4.89 11.07 12.46
N GLU A 24 3.92 11.94 12.77
CA GLU A 24 2.52 11.57 12.97
C GLU A 24 2.00 10.74 11.78
N PRO A 25 1.33 9.61 12.01
CA PRO A 25 0.93 8.71 10.93
C PRO A 25 0.16 9.41 9.83
N ILE A 26 -0.78 10.28 10.19
CA ILE A 26 -1.64 10.99 9.25
C ILE A 26 -0.85 11.94 8.32
N ALA A 27 0.26 12.51 8.81
CA ALA A 27 1.11 13.37 8.01
C ALA A 27 1.89 12.60 6.93
N THR A 28 2.12 11.29 7.13
CA THR A 28 2.88 10.45 6.20
C THR A 28 2.01 9.75 5.15
N LEU A 29 0.71 9.60 5.40
CA LEU A 29 -0.21 8.87 4.52
C LEU A 29 -0.26 9.43 3.09
N PRO A 30 -0.30 10.76 2.84
CA PRO A 30 -0.35 11.28 1.48
C PRO A 30 0.83 10.82 0.61
N ALA A 31 2.05 10.81 1.16
CA ALA A 31 3.24 10.37 0.44
C ALA A 31 3.19 8.86 0.12
N ILE A 32 2.68 8.04 1.05
CA ILE A 32 2.52 6.60 0.81
C ILE A 32 1.48 6.35 -0.27
N ARG A 33 0.33 7.03 -0.21
CA ARG A 33 -0.76 6.89 -1.18
C ARG A 33 -0.33 7.34 -2.57
N GLN A 34 0.43 8.42 -2.69
CA GLN A 34 1.00 8.82 -3.97
C GLN A 34 1.94 7.73 -4.52
N ALA A 35 2.84 7.20 -3.70
CA ALA A 35 3.74 6.12 -4.13
C ALA A 35 2.99 4.84 -4.54
N ILE A 36 1.84 4.54 -3.93
CA ILE A 36 0.95 3.45 -4.35
C ILE A 36 0.38 3.72 -5.74
N LEU A 37 -0.14 4.93 -6.01
CA LEU A 37 -0.68 5.30 -7.31
C LEU A 37 0.41 5.22 -8.40
N ASP A 38 1.60 5.74 -8.12
CA ASP A 38 2.75 5.68 -9.03
C ASP A 38 3.15 4.22 -9.32
N ALA A 39 3.17 3.37 -8.29
CA ALA A 39 3.48 1.94 -8.46
C ALA A 39 2.40 1.21 -9.26
N ILE A 40 1.12 1.54 -9.08
CA ILE A 40 0.04 0.99 -9.90
C ILE A 40 0.23 1.42 -11.36
N ALA A 41 0.48 2.70 -11.62
CA ALA A 41 0.73 3.21 -12.96
C ALA A 41 1.93 2.51 -13.62
N GLY A 42 3.07 2.41 -12.91
CA GLY A 42 4.27 1.72 -13.40
C GLY A 42 4.06 0.23 -13.67
N ARG A 43 3.15 -0.42 -12.93
CA ARG A 43 2.76 -1.83 -13.20
C ARG A 43 1.86 -1.98 -14.41
N LEU A 44 1.07 -0.95 -14.74
CA LEU A 44 0.19 -0.96 -15.92
C LEU A 44 0.95 -0.59 -17.20
N SER A 45 1.93 0.31 -17.12
CA SER A 45 2.82 0.67 -18.23
C SER A 45 3.90 -0.38 -18.53
N GLY A 46 4.23 -1.22 -17.54
CA GLY A 46 5.29 -2.23 -17.64
C GLY A 46 6.67 -1.77 -17.14
N ASP A 47 6.79 -0.50 -16.70
CA ASP A 47 8.03 0.05 -16.12
C ASP A 47 8.45 -0.69 -14.85
N ILE A 48 7.48 -1.23 -14.11
CA ILE A 48 7.72 -2.12 -12.98
C ILE A 48 7.41 -3.56 -13.43
N PRO A 49 8.42 -4.45 -13.52
CA PRO A 49 8.22 -5.83 -13.94
C PRO A 49 7.23 -6.61 -13.04
N ALA A 50 6.62 -7.67 -13.57
CA ALA A 50 5.77 -8.56 -12.75
C ALA A 50 6.59 -9.38 -11.73
N GLU A 51 7.87 -9.59 -12.01
CA GLU A 51 8.79 -10.35 -11.15
C GLU A 51 9.72 -9.38 -10.39
N GLY A 52 9.98 -9.70 -9.12
CA GLY A 52 10.95 -8.99 -8.30
C GLY A 52 12.38 -9.46 -8.57
N ALA A 53 13.35 -8.66 -8.17
CA ALA A 53 14.79 -8.94 -8.36
C ALA A 53 15.28 -10.27 -7.76
N ARG A 54 14.50 -10.89 -6.87
CA ARG A 54 14.79 -12.19 -6.24
C ARG A 54 13.91 -13.34 -6.77
N GLY A 55 13.29 -13.18 -7.94
CA GLY A 55 12.45 -14.19 -8.60
C GLY A 55 11.04 -14.36 -8.01
N GLY A 56 10.67 -13.58 -6.98
CA GLY A 56 9.32 -13.58 -6.41
C GLY A 56 8.32 -12.83 -7.28
N HIS A 57 7.09 -13.35 -7.41
CA HIS A 57 6.02 -12.68 -8.15
C HIS A 57 5.47 -11.50 -7.35
N ARG A 58 5.41 -10.32 -7.99
CA ARG A 58 4.74 -9.14 -7.43
C ARG A 58 3.23 -9.28 -7.60
N TRP A 59 2.48 -8.71 -6.68
CA TRP A 59 1.02 -8.74 -6.73
C TRP A 59 0.49 -8.05 -7.99
N ALA A 60 -0.54 -8.58 -8.63
CA ALA A 60 -1.22 -7.84 -9.69
C ALA A 60 -1.88 -6.57 -9.11
N PRO A 61 -1.91 -5.43 -9.83
CA PRO A 61 -2.56 -4.21 -9.35
C PRO A 61 -4.00 -4.43 -8.87
N ARG A 62 -4.78 -5.23 -9.62
CA ARG A 62 -6.16 -5.62 -9.23
C ARG A 62 -6.24 -6.32 -7.87
N TYR A 63 -5.26 -7.17 -7.54
CA TYR A 63 -5.25 -7.91 -6.28
C TYR A 63 -4.85 -6.99 -5.14
N PHE A 64 -3.83 -6.15 -5.36
CA PHE A 64 -3.40 -5.14 -4.42
C PHE A 64 -4.55 -4.22 -3.99
N VAL A 65 -5.28 -3.62 -4.95
CA VAL A 65 -6.36 -2.68 -4.66
C VAL A 65 -7.45 -3.34 -3.82
N ARG A 66 -7.88 -4.56 -4.19
CA ARG A 66 -8.90 -5.30 -3.43
C ARG A 66 -8.42 -5.60 -2.01
N ARG A 67 -7.17 -6.04 -1.85
CA ARG A 67 -6.61 -6.43 -0.55
C ARG A 67 -6.46 -5.21 0.37
N LEU A 68 -6.00 -4.09 -0.17
CA LEU A 68 -5.85 -2.84 0.57
C LEU A 68 -7.21 -2.28 1.00
N ALA A 69 -8.18 -2.21 0.09
CA ALA A 69 -9.51 -1.69 0.40
C ALA A 69 -10.23 -2.54 1.46
N TRP A 70 -10.13 -3.86 1.38
CA TRP A 70 -10.68 -4.75 2.41
C TRP A 70 -10.06 -4.49 3.78
N HIS A 71 -8.75 -4.31 3.83
CA HIS A 71 -8.02 -4.02 5.07
C HIS A 71 -8.40 -2.67 5.69
N GLU A 72 -8.54 -1.62 4.88
CA GLU A 72 -9.00 -0.31 5.37
C GLU A 72 -10.44 -0.37 5.90
N LEU A 73 -11.34 -1.08 5.20
CA LEU A 73 -12.74 -1.25 5.61
C LEU A 73 -12.86 -2.05 6.92
N ASP A 74 -12.08 -3.13 7.06
CA ASP A 74 -12.04 -3.96 8.27
C ASP A 74 -11.70 -3.11 9.51
N HIS A 75 -10.69 -2.23 9.40
CA HIS A 75 -10.36 -1.31 10.50
C HIS A 75 -11.37 -0.19 10.71
N ALA A 76 -12.05 0.26 9.67
CA ALA A 76 -13.11 1.26 9.83
C ALA A 76 -14.26 0.67 10.68
N TRP A 77 -14.64 -0.57 10.42
CA TRP A 77 -15.62 -1.29 11.24
C TRP A 77 -15.12 -1.53 12.67
N GLU A 78 -13.88 -1.95 12.87
CA GLU A 78 -13.33 -2.12 14.23
C GLU A 78 -13.32 -0.82 15.07
N ILE A 79 -13.24 0.35 14.41
CA ILE A 79 -13.31 1.65 15.07
C ILE A 79 -14.75 2.02 15.40
N GLU A 80 -15.68 1.78 14.47
CA GLU A 80 -17.11 1.99 14.66
C GLU A 80 -17.64 1.16 15.83
N ASP A 81 -17.35 -0.15 15.86
CA ASP A 81 -17.76 -1.08 16.93
C ASP A 81 -17.24 -0.68 18.33
N LYS A 82 -16.14 0.09 18.41
CA LYS A 82 -15.58 0.58 19.68
C LYS A 82 -16.11 1.94 20.11
N ALA A 83 -16.76 2.66 19.19
CA ALA A 83 -17.32 3.97 19.44
C ALA A 83 -18.77 3.90 19.95
N GLU A 84 -19.45 2.76 19.75
CA GLU A 84 -20.76 2.40 20.32
C GLU A 84 -20.63 1.78 21.72
#